data_AF-A0A0S8EMM0-F1
#
_entry.id   AF-A0A0S8EMM0-F1
#
_cell.length_a   1.000
_cell.length_b   1.000
_cell.length_c   1.000
_cell.angle_alpha   90.00
_cell.angle_beta   90.00
_cell.angle_gamma   90.00
#
_symmetry.space_group_name_H-M   'P 1'
#
loop_
_entity.id
_entity.type
_entity.pdbx_description
1 polymer ?
#
loop_
_entity_poly.entity_id
_entity_poly.type
_entity_poly.pdbx_seq_one_letter_code
_entity_poly.pdbx_strand_id
1 'polypeptide(L)'
;MQRERPAVPVDLSPGASLGFGLDALGRELAEQGIAHRAWTSASGVPLAGASSPAHAIDHGRRVALLRSAERLAQRPDTALRAGARQRISDFGLFGYALVTSRTVGEAFRFGLEHLELAGPLLRITFELRGDVGVLRSHDAHSLGSALPFVAEFWRSSMSTLLGYVVGAPFPSSAMYFPYEAPAHAAAYRETLRCPIHFAS
;
A
#
# COMPACT_ATOMS: atom_id res chain seq x y z
N MET A 1 -1.58 -49.44 -15.39
CA MET A 1 -0.79 -48.52 -16.22
C MET A 1 -1.54 -47.19 -16.32
N GLN A 2 -1.44 -46.36 -15.29
CA GLN A 2 -2.08 -45.04 -15.23
C GLN A 2 -1.23 -44.06 -16.04
N ARG A 3 -1.84 -43.41 -17.04
CA ARG A 3 -1.21 -42.34 -17.81
C ARG A 3 -1.18 -41.09 -16.94
N GLU A 4 0.01 -40.66 -16.55
CA GLU A 4 0.23 -39.36 -15.91
C GLU A 4 -0.25 -38.25 -16.85
N ARG A 5 -1.13 -37.38 -16.34
CA ARG A 5 -1.49 -36.14 -17.03
C ARG A 5 -0.26 -35.23 -17.04
N PRO A 6 0.14 -34.65 -18.18
CA PRO A 6 1.25 -33.70 -18.19
C PRO A 6 0.88 -32.52 -17.30
N ALA A 7 1.79 -32.16 -16.39
CA ALA A 7 1.68 -30.96 -15.58
C ALA A 7 1.57 -29.76 -16.54
N VAL A 8 0.46 -29.04 -16.46
CA VAL A 8 0.32 -27.74 -17.14
C VAL A 8 1.36 -26.83 -16.49
N PRO A 9 2.30 -26.24 -17.25
CA PRO A 9 3.23 -25.28 -16.68
C PRO A 9 2.41 -24.11 -16.14
N VAL A 10 2.45 -23.91 -14.82
CA VAL A 10 2.00 -22.65 -14.23
C VAL A 10 3.05 -21.64 -14.63
N ASP A 11 2.69 -20.76 -15.57
CA ASP A 11 3.51 -19.62 -15.92
C ASP A 11 3.59 -18.69 -14.70
N LEU A 12 4.67 -18.83 -13.95
CA LEU A 12 5.04 -17.96 -12.83
C LEU A 12 5.76 -16.70 -13.32
N SER A 13 5.50 -16.24 -14.55
CA SER A 13 5.87 -14.89 -14.97
C SER A 13 5.37 -13.92 -13.89
N PRO A 14 6.27 -13.23 -13.17
CA PRO A 14 5.84 -12.25 -12.19
C PRO A 14 5.11 -11.18 -12.98
N GLY A 15 3.77 -11.16 -12.86
CA GLY A 15 2.97 -10.04 -13.30
C GLY A 15 3.66 -8.79 -12.79
N ALA A 16 4.06 -7.92 -13.72
CA ALA A 16 4.89 -6.76 -13.48
C ALA A 16 4.35 -5.99 -12.28
N SER A 17 4.94 -6.22 -11.10
CA SER A 17 4.47 -5.64 -9.86
C SER A 17 4.85 -4.16 -9.89
N LEU A 18 3.91 -3.33 -10.33
CA LEU A 18 4.00 -1.89 -10.19
C LEU A 18 3.93 -1.62 -8.69
N GLY A 19 5.09 -1.62 -8.01
CA GLY A 19 5.30 -1.44 -6.57
C GLY A 19 4.05 -1.35 -5.68
N PHE A 20 3.82 -2.39 -4.86
CA PHE A 20 2.86 -2.45 -3.74
C PHE A 20 1.70 -1.45 -3.78
N GLY A 21 0.55 -1.93 -4.28
CA GLY A 21 -0.73 -1.23 -4.21
C GLY A 21 -1.05 -0.22 -5.31
N LEU A 22 -0.10 0.14 -6.18
CA LEU A 22 -0.39 1.08 -7.27
C LEU A 22 -1.48 0.58 -8.23
N ASP A 23 -1.60 -0.75 -8.43
CA ASP A 23 -2.70 -1.32 -9.21
C ASP A 23 -4.07 -1.03 -8.58
N ALA A 24 -4.18 -1.10 -7.25
CA ALA A 24 -5.41 -0.78 -6.55
C ALA A 24 -5.76 0.71 -6.64
N LEU A 25 -4.75 1.57 -6.58
CA LEU A 25 -4.93 3.00 -6.83
C LEU A 25 -5.38 3.26 -8.27
N GLY A 26 -4.78 2.58 -9.25
CA GLY A 26 -5.21 2.64 -10.65
C GLY A 26 -6.66 2.20 -10.85
N ARG A 27 -7.10 1.15 -10.16
CA ARG A 27 -8.51 0.71 -10.17
C ARG A 27 -9.46 1.76 -9.56
N GLU A 28 -9.09 2.36 -8.43
CA GLU A 28 -9.89 3.43 -7.81
C GLU A 28 -9.99 4.67 -8.72
N LEU A 29 -8.89 5.07 -9.37
CA LEU A 29 -8.89 6.17 -10.34
C LEU A 29 -9.76 5.84 -11.58
N ALA A 30 -9.71 4.60 -12.06
CA ALA A 30 -10.53 4.15 -13.19
C ALA A 30 -12.04 4.20 -12.87
N GLU A 31 -12.45 3.87 -11.63
CA GLU A 31 -13.83 4.04 -11.16
C GLU A 31 -14.28 5.51 -11.18
N GLN A 32 -13.34 6.45 -11.14
CA GLN A 32 -13.57 7.90 -11.26
C GLN A 32 -13.48 8.41 -12.71
N GLY A 33 -13.36 7.51 -13.70
CA GLY A 33 -13.24 7.86 -15.12
C GLY A 33 -11.84 8.28 -15.56
N ILE A 34 -10.82 8.12 -14.71
CA ILE A 34 -9.44 8.50 -15.02
C ILE A 34 -8.74 7.29 -15.64
N ALA A 35 -8.46 7.37 -16.95
CA ALA A 35 -7.78 6.29 -17.65
C ALA A 35 -6.34 6.09 -17.13
N HIS A 36 -5.90 4.83 -17.02
CA HIS A 36 -4.53 4.49 -16.59
C HIS A 36 -3.45 5.25 -17.39
N ARG A 37 -3.61 5.37 -18.71
CA ARG A 37 -2.68 6.13 -19.57
C ARG A 37 -2.62 7.61 -19.18
N ALA A 38 -3.75 8.23 -18.86
CA ALA A 38 -3.79 9.63 -18.42
C ALA A 38 -3.04 9.80 -17.09
N TRP A 39 -3.27 8.89 -16.14
CA TRP A 39 -2.55 8.86 -14.87
C TRP A 39 -1.04 8.69 -15.05
N THR A 40 -0.59 7.67 -15.78
CA THR A 40 0.84 7.42 -15.97
C THR A 40 1.52 8.54 -16.76
N SER A 41 0.86 9.10 -17.79
CA SER A 41 1.41 10.24 -18.53
C SER A 41 1.54 11.49 -17.66
N ALA A 42 0.57 11.74 -16.78
CA ALA A 42 0.59 12.86 -15.85
C ALA A 42 1.69 12.74 -14.77
N SER A 43 2.20 11.53 -14.51
CA SER A 43 3.34 11.32 -13.60
C SER A 43 4.69 11.76 -14.19
N GLY A 44 4.78 11.94 -15.51
CA GLY A 44 6.04 12.24 -16.20
C GLY A 44 7.04 11.07 -16.22
N VAL A 45 6.64 9.89 -15.72
CA VAL A 45 7.48 8.69 -15.77
C VAL A 45 7.34 8.01 -17.14
N PRO A 46 8.43 7.77 -17.89
CA PRO A 46 8.36 7.05 -19.15
C PRO A 46 7.78 5.65 -18.97
N LEU A 47 6.80 5.27 -19.79
CA LEU A 47 6.26 3.89 -19.85
C LEU A 47 7.29 2.88 -20.37
N ALA A 48 8.34 3.36 -21.05
CA ALA A 48 9.39 2.54 -21.64
C ALA A 48 10.72 2.75 -20.89
N GLY A 49 11.11 1.74 -20.13
CA GLY A 49 12.37 1.64 -19.40
C GLY A 49 12.46 0.39 -18.53
N ALA A 50 11.71 -0.66 -18.89
CA ALA A 50 11.79 -1.98 -18.28
C ALA A 50 12.92 -2.78 -18.94
N SER A 51 14.16 -2.33 -18.76
CA SER A 51 15.36 -3.02 -19.26
C SER A 51 16.29 -3.34 -18.09
N SER A 52 15.75 -3.95 -17.04
CA SER A 52 16.53 -4.64 -16.01
C SER A 52 15.71 -5.78 -15.42
N PRO A 53 16.27 -6.99 -15.30
CA PRO A 53 15.56 -8.17 -14.84
C PRO A 53 15.39 -8.13 -13.32
N ALA A 54 14.39 -7.39 -12.84
CA ALA A 54 13.68 -7.50 -11.56
C ALA A 54 12.88 -6.19 -11.35
N HIS A 55 11.58 -6.23 -11.61
CA HIS A 55 10.67 -5.09 -11.79
C HIS A 55 10.37 -4.27 -10.51
N ALA A 56 11.37 -3.67 -9.87
CA ALA A 56 11.13 -2.65 -8.84
C ALA A 56 10.93 -1.28 -9.50
N ILE A 57 9.78 -0.65 -9.28
CA ILE A 57 9.64 0.79 -9.56
C ILE A 57 10.52 1.53 -8.56
N ASP A 58 11.49 2.29 -9.05
CA ASP A 58 12.32 3.17 -8.21
C ASP A 58 11.47 4.13 -7.37
N HIS A 59 11.96 4.47 -6.17
CA HIS A 59 11.28 5.34 -5.22
C HIS A 59 10.74 6.62 -5.86
N GLY A 60 11.55 7.30 -6.68
CA GLY A 60 11.15 8.56 -7.32
C GLY A 60 9.95 8.40 -8.26
N ARG A 61 9.89 7.28 -8.99
CA ARG A 61 8.77 6.97 -9.91
C ARG A 61 7.47 6.69 -9.14
N ARG A 62 7.55 5.99 -8.00
CA ARG A 62 6.36 5.74 -7.15
C ARG A 62 5.80 7.04 -6.59
N VAL A 63 6.66 7.92 -6.08
CA VAL A 63 6.26 9.24 -5.59
C VAL A 63 5.61 10.06 -6.71
N ALA A 64 6.17 10.04 -7.93
CA ALA A 64 5.60 10.74 -9.07
C ALA A 64 4.20 10.22 -9.45
N LEU A 65 4.00 8.90 -9.44
CA LEU A 65 2.70 8.28 -9.68
C LEU A 65 1.67 8.69 -8.62
N LEU A 66 2.04 8.67 -7.32
CA LEU A 66 1.15 9.10 -6.24
C LEU A 66 0.78 10.58 -6.34
N ARG A 67 1.74 11.46 -6.65
CA ARG A 67 1.48 12.89 -6.90
C ARG A 67 0.52 13.11 -8.07
N SER A 68 0.69 12.34 -9.14
CA SER A 68 -0.21 12.45 -10.29
C SER A 68 -1.62 11.91 -9.98
N ALA A 69 -1.73 10.88 -9.15
CA ALA A 69 -3.01 10.37 -8.67
C ALA A 69 -3.72 11.41 -7.81
N GLU A 70 -3.01 12.01 -6.85
CA GLU A 70 -3.51 13.10 -6.01
C GLU A 70 -4.10 14.25 -6.85
N ARG A 71 -3.39 14.66 -7.91
CA ARG A 71 -3.82 15.76 -8.78
C ARG A 71 -5.00 15.41 -9.68
N LEU A 72 -5.16 14.14 -10.07
CA LEU A 72 -6.20 13.70 -11.00
C LEU A 72 -7.47 13.23 -10.30
N ALA A 73 -7.35 12.77 -9.04
CA ALA A 73 -8.45 12.25 -8.25
C ALA A 73 -9.65 13.21 -8.23
N GLN A 74 -10.83 12.68 -8.49
CA GLN A 74 -12.11 13.39 -8.44
C GLN A 74 -12.76 13.31 -7.05
N ARG A 75 -12.24 12.45 -6.17
CA ARG A 75 -12.70 12.30 -4.80
C ARG A 75 -11.60 12.62 -3.79
N PRO A 76 -11.90 13.35 -2.71
CA PRO A 76 -10.89 13.69 -1.70
C PRO A 76 -10.41 12.46 -0.92
N ASP A 77 -11.25 11.43 -0.77
CA ASP A 77 -10.96 10.19 -0.04
C ASP A 77 -10.32 9.08 -0.90
N THR A 78 -9.88 9.40 -2.12
CA THR A 78 -9.37 8.41 -3.11
C THR A 78 -8.27 7.51 -2.54
N ALA A 79 -7.29 8.08 -1.84
CA ALA A 79 -6.17 7.32 -1.29
C ALA A 79 -6.63 6.31 -0.22
N LEU A 80 -7.49 6.74 0.71
CA LEU A 80 -8.11 5.87 1.71
C LEU A 80 -8.87 4.72 1.04
N ARG A 81 -9.73 5.03 0.07
CA ARG A 81 -10.53 4.02 -0.64
C ARG A 81 -9.67 3.00 -1.38
N ALA A 82 -8.65 3.49 -2.09
CA ALA A 82 -7.72 2.63 -2.82
C ALA A 82 -7.02 1.64 -1.88
N GLY A 83 -6.51 2.10 -0.73
CA GLY A 83 -5.86 1.24 0.25
C GLY A 83 -6.83 0.24 0.92
N ALA A 84 -8.06 0.67 1.21
CA ALA A 84 -9.10 -0.17 1.82
C ALA A 84 -9.60 -1.30 0.89
N ARG A 85 -9.51 -1.09 -0.43
CA ARG A 85 -9.97 -2.03 -1.47
C ARG A 85 -8.84 -2.91 -2.01
N GLN A 86 -7.65 -2.87 -1.41
CA GLN A 86 -6.57 -3.76 -1.79
C GLN A 86 -6.91 -5.22 -1.50
N ARG A 87 -6.56 -6.06 -2.46
CA ARG A 87 -6.59 -7.51 -2.38
C ARG A 87 -5.23 -8.00 -1.91
N ILE A 88 -5.18 -9.21 -1.36
CA ILE A 88 -3.90 -9.82 -0.97
C ILE A 88 -2.89 -9.86 -2.13
N SER A 89 -3.38 -10.06 -3.36
CA SER A 89 -2.57 -10.05 -4.59
C SER A 89 -1.87 -8.72 -4.87
N ASP A 90 -2.43 -7.59 -4.43
CA ASP A 90 -1.83 -6.26 -4.65
C ASP A 90 -0.62 -6.01 -3.75
N PHE A 91 -0.39 -6.89 -2.77
CA PHE A 91 0.80 -6.92 -1.91
C PHE A 91 1.83 -7.97 -2.38
N GLY A 92 1.61 -8.62 -3.53
CA GLY A 92 2.54 -9.57 -4.11
C GLY A 92 3.02 -10.68 -3.15
N LEU A 93 4.24 -11.15 -3.35
CA LEU A 93 4.84 -12.22 -2.55
C LEU A 93 4.95 -11.86 -1.06
N PHE A 94 5.25 -10.60 -0.74
CA PHE A 94 5.35 -10.15 0.64
C PHE A 94 4.02 -10.30 1.39
N GLY A 95 2.91 -9.90 0.75
CA GLY A 95 1.58 -10.12 1.31
C GLY A 95 1.28 -11.60 1.55
N TYR A 96 1.57 -12.46 0.56
CA TYR A 96 1.36 -13.90 0.69
C TYR A 96 2.23 -14.54 1.80
N ALA A 97 3.47 -14.08 1.97
CA ALA A 97 4.34 -14.56 3.04
C ALA A 97 3.82 -14.18 4.44
N LEU A 98 3.25 -12.98 4.57
CA LEU A 98 2.63 -12.54 5.83
C LEU A 98 1.42 -13.40 6.20
N VAL A 99 0.50 -13.64 5.26
CA VAL A 99 -0.75 -14.38 5.56
C VAL A 99 -0.56 -15.89 5.70
N THR A 100 0.55 -16.44 5.19
CA THR A 100 0.90 -17.86 5.34
C THR A 100 1.75 -18.13 6.60
N SER A 101 2.11 -17.10 7.35
CA SER A 101 2.79 -17.23 8.64
C SER A 101 1.91 -17.97 9.65
N ARG A 102 2.49 -18.82 10.51
CA ARG A 102 1.71 -19.69 11.41
C ARG A 102 1.06 -18.94 12.57
N THR A 103 1.63 -17.78 12.93
CA THR A 103 1.11 -16.91 13.99
C THR A 103 1.21 -15.45 13.55
N VAL A 104 0.39 -14.60 14.14
CA VAL A 104 0.48 -13.13 13.96
C VAL A 104 1.87 -12.63 14.33
N GLY A 105 2.48 -13.14 15.40
CA GLY A 105 3.84 -12.78 15.81
C GLY A 105 4.91 -13.14 14.78
N GLU A 106 4.77 -14.29 14.10
CA GLU A 106 5.65 -14.65 12.97
C GLU A 106 5.45 -13.71 11.78
N ALA A 107 4.20 -13.38 11.45
CA ALA A 107 3.90 -12.44 10.37
C ALA A 107 4.53 -11.06 10.63
N PHE A 108 4.36 -10.51 11.85
CA PHE A 108 4.98 -9.23 12.20
C PHE A 108 6.50 -9.29 12.13
N ARG A 109 7.13 -10.35 12.66
CA ARG A 109 8.59 -10.51 12.58
C ARG A 109 9.07 -10.54 11.13
N PHE A 110 8.46 -11.37 10.30
CA PHE A 110 8.77 -11.45 8.87
C PHE A 110 8.59 -10.09 8.19
N GLY A 111 7.46 -9.43 8.45
CA GLY A 111 7.11 -8.13 7.88
C GLY A 111 8.11 -7.03 8.21
N LEU A 112 8.71 -7.05 9.40
CA LEU A 112 9.71 -6.07 9.82
C LEU A 112 11.09 -6.37 9.25
N GLU A 113 11.51 -7.64 9.27
CA GLU A 113 12.80 -8.08 8.72
C GLU A 113 12.86 -7.88 7.20
N HIS A 114 11.73 -7.98 6.51
CA HIS A 114 11.65 -7.97 5.06
C HIS A 114 10.82 -6.80 4.51
N LEU A 115 10.65 -5.73 5.29
CA LEU A 115 9.81 -4.61 4.86
C LEU A 115 10.29 -3.95 3.57
N GLU A 116 11.60 -3.97 3.30
CA GLU A 116 12.19 -3.49 2.04
C GLU A 116 11.62 -4.22 0.82
N LEU A 117 11.15 -5.46 0.97
CA LEU A 117 10.44 -6.17 -0.10
C LEU A 117 9.13 -5.47 -0.45
N ALA A 118 8.50 -4.74 0.47
CA ALA A 118 7.32 -3.91 0.23
C ALA A 118 7.64 -2.58 -0.50
N GLY A 119 8.93 -2.26 -0.67
CA GLY A 119 9.41 -0.99 -1.21
C GLY A 119 8.77 0.22 -0.51
N PRO A 120 8.92 0.38 0.80
CA PRO A 120 8.21 1.43 1.53
C PRO A 120 8.67 2.81 1.04
N LEU A 121 7.73 3.76 0.94
CA LEU A 121 8.04 5.14 0.54
C LEU A 121 8.67 5.94 1.68
N LEU A 122 8.49 5.48 2.91
CA LEU A 122 9.04 6.10 4.09
C LEU A 122 9.75 5.02 4.87
N ARG A 123 10.83 5.39 5.58
CA ARG A 123 11.42 4.48 6.56
C ARG A 123 10.36 4.18 7.62
N ILE A 124 10.13 2.90 7.90
CA ILE A 124 9.15 2.45 8.89
C ILE A 124 9.89 1.76 10.03
N THR A 125 9.46 2.01 11.26
CA THR A 125 9.90 1.23 12.42
C THR A 125 8.71 0.67 13.15
N PHE A 126 8.96 -0.41 13.89
CA PHE A 126 8.03 -0.97 14.82
C PHE A 126 8.68 -1.12 16.19
N GLU A 127 7.91 -0.80 17.22
CA GLU A 127 8.32 -1.02 18.61
C GLU A 127 7.11 -1.48 19.42
N LEU A 128 7.37 -2.27 20.45
CA LEU A 128 6.36 -2.67 21.43
C LEU A 128 6.46 -1.73 22.64
N ARG A 129 5.36 -1.07 22.98
CA ARG A 129 5.22 -0.23 24.18
C ARG A 129 4.19 -0.87 25.11
N GLY A 130 4.66 -1.68 26.07
CA GLY A 130 3.77 -2.48 26.91
C GLY A 130 3.05 -3.54 26.08
N ASP A 131 1.72 -3.44 26.02
CA ASP A 131 0.84 -4.29 25.22
C ASP A 131 0.48 -3.70 23.85
N VAL A 132 0.99 -2.51 23.51
CA VAL A 132 0.69 -1.80 22.25
C VAL A 132 1.87 -1.85 21.28
N GLY A 133 1.64 -2.38 20.08
CA GLY A 133 2.59 -2.28 18.96
C GLY A 133 2.46 -0.94 18.23
N VAL A 134 3.57 -0.23 18.04
CA VAL A 134 3.62 1.09 17.39
C VAL A 134 4.34 0.99 16.06
N LEU A 135 3.60 1.18 14.96
CA LEU A 135 4.14 1.28 13.60
C LEU A 135 4.31 2.76 13.19
N ARG A 136 5.56 3.22 13.10
CA ARG A 136 5.90 4.63 12.84
C ARG A 136 6.54 4.80 11.46
N SER A 137 6.02 5.75 10.69
CA SER A 137 6.65 6.26 9.47
C SER A 137 7.54 7.45 9.82
N HIS A 138 8.78 7.45 9.33
CA HIS A 138 9.77 8.50 9.57
C HIS A 138 9.91 9.41 8.37
N ASP A 139 10.46 10.61 8.61
CA ASP A 139 10.84 11.57 7.57
C ASP A 139 9.69 11.95 6.61
N ALA A 140 8.46 11.88 7.12
CA ALA A 140 7.23 12.07 6.34
C ALA A 140 7.16 13.45 5.66
N HIS A 141 7.77 14.47 6.26
CA HIS A 141 7.88 15.82 5.69
C HIS A 141 8.61 15.88 4.34
N SER A 142 9.46 14.89 4.02
CA SER A 142 10.11 14.77 2.71
C SER A 142 9.10 14.64 1.54
N LEU A 143 7.87 14.22 1.83
CA LEU A 143 6.79 14.12 0.84
C LEU A 143 6.16 15.47 0.50
N GLY A 144 6.42 16.53 1.28
CA GLY A 144 5.86 17.87 1.05
C GLY A 144 4.34 17.84 0.93
N SER A 145 3.79 18.47 -0.10
CA SER A 145 2.34 18.54 -0.33
C SER A 145 1.65 17.18 -0.49
N ALA A 146 2.37 16.14 -0.93
CA ALA A 146 1.79 14.82 -1.17
C ALA A 146 1.64 13.99 0.11
N LEU A 147 2.13 14.51 1.25
CA LEU A 147 2.14 13.81 2.52
C LEU A 147 0.75 13.27 2.91
N PRO A 148 -0.35 14.05 2.90
CA PRO A 148 -1.66 13.53 3.28
C PRO A 148 -2.10 12.37 2.39
N PHE A 149 -1.98 12.51 1.06
CA PHE A 149 -2.39 11.47 0.11
C PHE A 149 -1.59 10.17 0.30
N VAL A 150 -0.27 10.28 0.46
CA VAL A 150 0.60 9.11 0.65
C VAL A 150 0.36 8.46 2.01
N ALA A 151 0.16 9.25 3.07
CA ALA A 151 -0.12 8.75 4.41
C ALA A 151 -1.48 8.04 4.49
N GLU A 152 -2.52 8.59 3.85
CA GLU A 152 -3.84 7.98 3.71
C GLU A 152 -3.75 6.62 3.03
N PHE A 153 -3.10 6.59 1.86
CA PHE A 153 -2.93 5.38 1.09
C PHE A 153 -2.20 4.32 1.93
N TRP A 154 -1.02 4.68 2.47
CA TRP A 154 -0.20 3.79 3.27
C TRP A 154 -0.92 3.24 4.52
N ARG A 155 -1.59 4.10 5.30
CA ARG A 155 -2.29 3.66 6.52
C ARG A 155 -3.46 2.76 6.21
N SER A 156 -4.24 3.09 5.17
CA SER A 156 -5.33 2.24 4.75
C SER A 156 -4.84 0.90 4.19
N SER A 157 -3.79 0.91 3.36
CA SER A 157 -3.12 -0.29 2.85
C SER A 157 -2.66 -1.21 3.98
N MET A 158 -2.01 -0.65 5.00
CA MET A 158 -1.49 -1.43 6.10
C MET A 158 -2.58 -2.04 6.97
N SER A 159 -3.65 -1.29 7.27
CA SER A 159 -4.81 -1.84 7.98
C SER A 159 -5.46 -2.99 7.22
N THR A 160 -5.57 -2.88 5.89
CA THR A 160 -6.08 -3.96 5.03
C THR A 160 -5.18 -5.19 5.08
N LEU A 161 -3.87 -5.01 4.89
CA LEU A 161 -2.89 -6.11 4.91
C LEU A 161 -2.87 -6.83 6.26
N LEU A 162 -2.80 -6.09 7.36
CA LEU A 162 -2.82 -6.67 8.70
C LEU A 162 -4.16 -7.33 9.01
N GLY A 163 -5.26 -6.84 8.41
CA GLY A 163 -6.56 -7.49 8.47
C GLY A 163 -6.56 -8.88 7.85
N TYR A 164 -5.87 -9.06 6.72
CA TYR A 164 -5.68 -10.40 6.14
C TYR A 164 -4.87 -11.32 7.04
N VAL A 165 -3.84 -10.80 7.72
CA VAL A 165 -3.00 -11.58 8.64
C VAL A 165 -3.79 -12.08 9.86
N VAL A 166 -4.65 -11.24 10.43
CA VAL A 166 -5.46 -11.61 11.62
C VAL A 166 -6.80 -12.27 11.26
N GLY A 167 -7.17 -12.32 9.98
CA GLY A 167 -8.43 -12.91 9.50
C GLY A 167 -9.69 -12.10 9.82
N ALA A 168 -9.54 -10.84 10.23
CA ALA A 168 -10.61 -9.94 10.66
C ALA A 168 -10.19 -8.48 10.43
N PRO A 169 -11.09 -7.48 10.52
CA PRO A 169 -10.68 -6.07 10.51
C PRO A 169 -9.60 -5.81 11.56
N PHE A 170 -8.46 -5.23 11.17
CA PHE A 170 -7.33 -5.03 12.08
C PHE A 170 -7.70 -4.04 13.20
N PRO A 171 -7.58 -4.41 14.48
CA PRO A 171 -8.06 -3.61 15.61
C PRO A 171 -7.04 -2.50 15.97
N SER A 172 -6.87 -1.51 15.09
CA SER A 172 -5.98 -0.38 15.35
C SER A 172 -6.47 0.44 16.55
N SER A 173 -5.59 0.69 17.53
CA SER A 173 -5.96 1.46 18.74
C SER A 173 -6.11 2.96 18.47
N ALA A 174 -5.22 3.52 17.65
CA ALA A 174 -5.25 4.92 17.22
C ALA A 174 -4.31 5.14 16.03
N MET A 175 -4.52 6.21 15.26
CA MET A 175 -3.57 6.70 14.26
C MET A 175 -3.28 8.18 14.43
N TYR A 176 -2.03 8.54 14.17
CA TYR A 176 -1.49 9.89 14.32
C TYR A 176 -0.91 10.36 13.00
N PHE A 177 -1.25 11.58 12.61
CA PHE A 177 -0.83 12.21 11.37
C PHE A 177 -0.21 13.58 11.67
N PRO A 178 0.97 13.90 11.10
CA PRO A 178 1.72 15.12 11.43
C PRO A 178 1.23 16.36 10.66
N TYR A 179 0.02 16.32 10.12
CA TYR A 179 -0.59 17.38 9.32
C TYR A 179 -1.98 17.72 9.84
N GLU A 180 -2.44 18.93 9.51
CA GLU A 180 -3.78 19.40 9.86
C GLU A 180 -4.89 18.54 9.28
N ALA A 181 -6.04 18.49 9.96
CA ALA A 181 -7.17 17.70 9.51
C ALA A 181 -7.63 18.16 8.10
N PRO A 182 -7.63 17.27 7.09
CA PRO A 182 -8.12 17.63 5.77
C PRO A 182 -9.64 17.77 5.77
N ALA A 183 -10.19 18.41 4.73
CA ALA A 183 -11.64 18.63 4.61
C ALA A 183 -12.47 17.34 4.69
N HIS A 184 -11.91 16.21 4.25
CA HIS A 184 -12.51 14.87 4.30
C HIS A 184 -12.10 14.05 5.54
N ALA A 185 -11.72 14.68 6.66
CA ALA A 185 -11.31 13.99 7.88
C ALA A 185 -12.33 12.95 8.41
N ALA A 186 -13.62 13.11 8.11
CA ALA A 186 -14.65 12.10 8.45
C ALA A 186 -14.37 10.73 7.79
N ALA A 187 -13.88 10.71 6.54
CA ALA A 187 -13.60 9.49 5.79
C ALA A 187 -12.47 8.65 6.42
N TYR A 188 -11.57 9.27 7.19
CA TYR A 188 -10.51 8.56 7.91
C TYR A 188 -11.12 7.62 8.96
N ARG A 189 -12.10 8.09 9.74
CA ARG A 189 -12.73 7.29 10.80
C ARG A 189 -13.55 6.15 10.24
N GLU A 190 -14.28 6.39 9.14
CA GLU A 190 -15.07 5.37 8.46
C GLU A 190 -14.18 4.26 7.88
N THR A 191 -13.04 4.64 7.30
CA THR A 191 -12.13 3.71 6.62
C THR A 191 -11.22 2.96 7.61
N LEU A 192 -10.57 3.69 8.52
CA LEU A 192 -9.54 3.16 9.42
C LEU A 192 -10.11 2.61 10.74
N ARG A 193 -11.35 2.96 11.07
CA ARG A 193 -12.14 2.42 12.19
C ARG A 193 -11.45 2.52 13.56
N CYS A 194 -10.73 3.61 13.77
CA CYS A 194 -10.06 3.91 15.04
C CYS A 194 -10.05 5.43 15.31
N PRO A 195 -9.74 5.85 16.55
CA PRO A 195 -9.42 7.24 16.85
C PRO A 195 -8.31 7.80 15.95
N ILE A 196 -8.55 8.99 15.39
CA ILE A 196 -7.62 9.69 14.48
C ILE A 196 -7.21 11.00 15.11
N HIS A 197 -5.90 11.23 15.17
CA HIS A 197 -5.27 12.44 15.67
C HIS A 197 -4.49 13.12 14.56
N PHE A 198 -4.79 14.39 14.32
CA PHE A 198 -4.09 15.25 13.36
C PHE A 198 -3.18 16.23 14.11
N ALA A 199 -2.21 16.82 13.41
CA ALA A 199 -1.19 17.69 13.98
C ALA A 199 -0.46 17.10 15.20
N SER A 200 -0.08 15.81 15.13
CA SER A 200 0.56 15.04 16.21
C SER A 200 1.80 14.27 15.78
#